data_AF-A0A351A635-F1
#
_entry.id   AF-A0A351A635-F1
#
_cell.length_a   1.000
_cell.length_b   1.000
_cell.length_c   1.000
_cell.angle_alpha   90.00
_cell.angle_beta   90.00
_cell.angle_gamma   90.00
#
_symmetry.space_group_name_H-M   'P 1'
#
loop_
_entity.id
_entity.type
_entity.pdbx_description
1 polymer ?
#
loop_
_entity_poly.entity_id
_entity_poly.type
_entity_poly.pdbx_seq_one_letter_code
_entity_poly.pdbx_strand_id
1 'polypeptide(L)' 'EKYVQSWLPVHQIYQGNCFPEGTDPTVEGFDPLAAVLKYYNLEFGRDNLDFDISEDKKNFAEWRGQATKNA' A
#
# COMPACT_ATOMS: atom_id res chain seq x y z
N GLU A 1 18.10 26.90 -6.72
CA GLU A 1 17.98 25.97 -5.56
C GLU A 1 16.60 25.29 -5.38
N LYS A 2 15.58 25.48 -6.25
CA LYS A 2 14.21 24.91 -6.03
C LYS A 2 14.15 23.37 -5.95
N TYR A 3 14.84 22.65 -6.84
CA TYR A 3 14.67 21.19 -6.96
C TYR A 3 15.47 20.37 -5.94
N VAL A 4 16.52 20.94 -5.34
CA VAL A 4 17.36 20.22 -4.36
C VAL A 4 16.64 20.00 -3.03
N GLN A 5 15.53 20.69 -2.80
CA GLN A 5 14.68 20.57 -1.60
C GLN A 5 13.54 19.56 -1.80
N SER A 6 13.49 18.84 -2.93
CA SER A 6 12.39 17.93 -3.25
C SER A 6 12.30 16.79 -2.24
N TRP A 7 11.08 16.49 -1.80
CA TRP A 7 10.79 15.33 -0.98
C TRP A 7 10.64 14.10 -1.88
N LEU A 8 11.77 13.43 -2.14
CA LEU A 8 11.83 12.28 -3.05
C LEU A 8 11.48 10.99 -2.30
N PRO A 9 10.36 10.30 -2.62
CA PRO A 9 9.84 9.21 -1.78
C PRO A 9 10.87 8.12 -1.48
N VAL A 10 11.63 7.67 -2.49
CA VAL A 10 12.66 6.63 -2.30
C VAL A 10 13.74 7.07 -1.32
N HIS A 11 14.21 8.32 -1.40
CA HIS A 11 15.21 8.84 -0.47
C HIS A 11 14.63 8.96 0.95
N GLN A 12 13.36 9.33 1.08
CA GLN A 12 12.68 9.53 2.36
C GLN A 12 12.40 8.21 3.08
N ILE A 13 12.09 7.15 2.34
CA ILE A 13 12.03 5.77 2.87
C ILE A 13 13.38 5.37 3.43
N TYR A 14 14.48 5.57 2.70
CA TYR A 14 15.82 5.26 3.20
C TYR A 14 16.25 6.13 4.38
N GLN A 15 15.73 7.34 4.51
CA GLN A 15 15.95 8.21 5.68
C GLN A 15 15.09 7.82 6.90
N GLY A 16 14.15 6.88 6.76
CA GLY A 16 13.23 6.47 7.82
C GLY A 16 12.05 7.41 8.07
N ASN A 17 11.80 8.37 7.16
CA ASN A 17 10.73 9.37 7.30
C ASN A 17 9.35 8.88 6.85
N CYS A 18 9.25 7.63 6.38
CA CYS A 18 8.04 7.04 5.82
C CYS A 18 7.59 5.80 6.60
N PHE A 19 7.78 5.82 7.92
CA PHE A 19 7.29 4.79 8.83
C PHE A 19 6.29 5.40 9.83
N PRO A 20 5.37 4.61 10.40
CA PRO A 20 4.53 5.08 11.49
C PRO A 20 5.35 5.66 12.64
N GLU A 21 4.79 6.65 13.34
CA GLU A 21 5.42 7.23 14.52
C GLU A 21 5.79 6.14 15.55
N GLY A 22 7.00 6.21 16.09
CA GLY A 22 7.51 5.23 17.06
C GLY A 22 8.01 3.91 16.47
N THR A 23 8.08 3.76 15.14
CA THR A 23 8.70 2.59 14.51
C THR A 23 10.20 2.53 14.86
N ASP A 24 10.66 1.42 15.43
CA ASP A 24 12.07 1.12 15.63
C ASP A 24 12.59 0.24 14.47
N PRO A 25 13.35 0.79 13.51
CA PRO A 25 13.87 0.03 12.37
C PRO A 25 15.09 -0.82 12.72
N THR A 26 15.56 -0.80 13.98
CA THR A 26 16.76 -1.53 14.42
C THR A 26 16.46 -2.92 14.99
N VAL A 27 15.17 -3.24 15.17
CA VAL A 27 14.74 -4.55 15.67
C VAL A 27 15.07 -5.66 14.67
N GLU A 28 15.44 -6.83 15.18
CA GLU A 28 15.69 -8.01 14.35
C GLU A 28 14.43 -8.38 13.56
N GLY A 29 14.58 -8.64 12.25
CA GLY A 29 13.47 -8.99 11.38
C GLY A 29 12.59 -7.82 10.93
N PHE A 30 13.03 -6.57 11.14
CA PHE A 30 12.32 -5.40 10.62
C PHE A 30 12.12 -5.48 9.09
N ASP A 31 10.86 -5.43 8.65
CA ASP A 31 10.49 -5.34 7.24
C ASP A 31 10.19 -3.88 6.87
N PRO A 32 11.11 -3.18 6.17
CA PRO A 32 10.91 -1.79 5.81
C PRO A 32 9.75 -1.61 4.82
N LEU A 33 9.45 -2.59 3.96
CA LEU A 33 8.36 -2.46 3.00
C LEU A 33 7.01 -2.53 3.71
N ALA A 34 6.85 -3.46 4.65
CA ALA A 34 5.63 -3.54 5.47
C ALA A 34 5.40 -2.26 6.28
N ALA A 35 6.45 -1.66 6.83
CA ALA A 35 6.36 -0.39 7.54
C ALA A 35 5.94 0.78 6.63
N VAL A 36 6.47 0.85 5.40
CA VAL A 36 6.04 1.85 4.40
C VAL A 36 4.57 1.68 4.01
N LEU A 37 4.12 0.45 3.74
CA LEU A 37 2.72 0.18 3.41
C LEU A 37 1.78 0.62 4.53
N LYS A 38 2.17 0.37 5.79
CA LYS A 38 1.45 0.86 6.96
C LYS A 38 1.42 2.39 7.03
N TYR A 39 2.52 3.08 6.75
CA TYR A 39 2.58 4.54 6.68
C TYR A 39 1.65 5.11 5.58
N TYR A 40 1.53 4.39 4.45
CA TYR A 40 0.62 4.75 3.36
C TYR A 40 -0.85 4.42 3.63
N ASN A 41 -1.17 3.73 4.73
CA ASN A 41 -2.50 3.17 4.99
C ASN A 41 -2.99 2.25 3.86
N LEU A 42 -2.09 1.43 3.30
CA LEU A 42 -2.43 0.40 2.31
C LEU A 42 -2.58 -0.95 3.00
N GLU A 43 -3.72 -1.60 2.82
CA GLU A 43 -3.96 -2.96 3.27
C GLU A 43 -3.32 -3.95 2.28
N PHE A 44 -2.22 -4.58 2.70
CA PHE A 44 -1.51 -5.54 1.87
C PHE A 44 -2.39 -6.76 1.53
N GLY A 45 -2.49 -7.08 0.24
CA GLY A 45 -3.31 -8.16 -0.30
C GLY A 45 -4.75 -7.76 -0.63
N ARG A 46 -5.19 -6.55 -0.22
CA ARG A 46 -6.50 -6.02 -0.56
C ARG A 46 -6.41 -4.84 -1.53
N ASP A 47 -5.60 -3.84 -1.16
CA ASP A 47 -5.50 -2.58 -1.91
C ASP A 47 -4.41 -2.61 -2.99
N ASN A 48 -3.61 -3.68 -3.02
CA ASN A 48 -2.47 -3.85 -3.91
C ASN A 48 -2.40 -5.27 -4.51
N LEU A 49 -1.29 -5.56 -5.20
CA LEU A 49 -1.05 -6.80 -5.96
C LEU A 49 -1.85 -6.89 -7.28
N ASP A 50 -1.90 -8.09 -7.85
CA ASP A 50 -2.52 -8.38 -9.14
C ASP A 50 -4.05 -8.38 -9.02
N PHE A 51 -4.71 -7.76 -10.01
CA PHE A 51 -6.16 -7.76 -10.12
C PHE A 51 -6.74 -9.18 -10.23
N ASP A 52 -6.02 -10.12 -10.84
CA ASP A 52 -6.56 -11.45 -11.09
C ASP A 52 -6.89 -12.26 -9.83
N ILE A 53 -6.28 -11.87 -8.70
CA ILE A 53 -6.46 -12.46 -7.38
C ILE A 53 -7.08 -11.48 -6.36
N SER A 54 -7.46 -10.27 -6.79
CA SER A 54 -7.90 -9.21 -5.89
C SER A 54 -9.34 -9.37 -5.43
N GLU A 55 -9.64 -8.78 -4.26
CA GLU A 55 -11.02 -8.64 -3.78
C GLU A 55 -11.88 -7.81 -4.75
N ASP A 56 -11.28 -6.85 -5.47
CA ASP A 56 -11.97 -6.02 -6.47
C ASP A 56 -12.53 -6.87 -7.62
N LYS A 57 -11.77 -7.84 -8.14
CA LYS A 57 -12.25 -8.72 -9.20
C LYS A 57 -13.44 -9.57 -8.73
N LYS A 58 -13.38 -10.06 -7.49
CA LYS A 58 -14.49 -10.81 -6.87
C LYS A 58 -15.73 -9.93 -6.73
N ASN A 59 -15.59 -8.72 -6.19
CA ASN A 59 -16.69 -7.78 -6.05
C ASN A 59 -17.32 -7.43 -7.40
N PHE A 60 -16.48 -7.15 -8.42
CA PHE A 60 -16.97 -6.84 -9.75
C PHE A 60 -17.76 -8.00 -10.38
N ALA A 61 -17.27 -9.23 -10.26
CA ALA A 61 -17.98 -10.41 -10.74
C ALA A 61 -19.33 -10.59 -10.03
N GLU A 62 -19.39 -10.35 -8.72
CA GLU A 62 -20.63 -10.41 -7.95
C GLU A 62 -21.64 -9.37 -8.41
N TRP A 63 -21.22 -8.10 -8.53
CA TRP A 63 -22.09 -7.01 -8.99
C TRP A 63 -22.62 -7.25 -10.41
N ARG A 64 -21.77 -7.77 -11.31
CA ARG A 64 -22.20 -8.18 -12.65
C ARG A 64 -23.28 -9.26 -12.59
N GLY A 65 -23.10 -10.26 -11.72
CA GLY A 65 -24.08 -11.31 -11.49
C GLY A 65 -25.42 -10.78 -10.97
N GLN A 66 -25.39 -9.86 -10.00
CA GLN A 66 -26.59 -9.21 -9.46
C GLN A 66 -27.34 -8.39 -10.52
N ALA A 67 -26.61 -7.57 -11.29
CA ALA A 67 -27.20 -6.73 -12.34
C ALA A 67 -27.90 -7.55 -13.44
N THR A 68 -27.38 -8.73 -13.76
CA THR A 68 -28.01 -9.62 -14.77
C THR A 68 -29.21 -10.41 -14.26
N LYS A 69 -29.35 -10.58 -12.93
CA LYS A 69 -30.45 -11.35 -12.32
C LYS A 69 -31.65 -10.50 -11.92
N ASN A 70 -31.46 -9.19 -11.80
CA ASN A 70 -32.53 -8.22 -11.53
C ASN A 70 -33.22 -7.72 -12.82
N ALA A 71 -33.04 -8.43 -13.95
CA ALA A 71 -33.64 -8.13 -15.24
C ALA A 71 -34.95 -8.90 -15.45
#